data_AF-A0A8T1G8Z2-F1
#
_entry.id   AF-A0A8T1G8Z2-F1
#
_cell.length_a   1.000
_cell.length_b   1.000
_cell.length_c   1.000
_cell.angle_alpha   90.00
_cell.angle_beta   90.00
_cell.angle_gamma   90.00
#
_symmetry.space_group_name_H-M   'P 1'
#
loop_
_entity.id
_entity.type
_entity.pdbx_description
1 polymer ?
#
loop_
_entity_poly.entity_id
_entity_poly.type
_entity_poly.pdbx_seq_one_letter_code
_entity_poly.pdbx_strand_id
1 'polypeptide(L)'
;MQESHGYEVVGPSLERSQVPWQSVLLYALGKGVQALIDTGALLAGVMNHKAAEFLLERSDFAFAGVTYFHNRNKTNCWVVAEKDRRLVLPLKESSMLEKDTFVIFDEARSRGSDMKLPPNASAVLTLGPRLTKDKLMQGAGRMRQLGRNQTLWIASFDEVAQSILQAKTTHCGASDLTAVDVLNWVVDNTKAESVNGLLEWAGNGFHYQKTQYDQKEEWVPEDWSLEMLYQEKLHAETITHIIESKARSNFEGIDDDVVSQIRNSGRIYGLEDEVCVTAHTDECERELEVEEKVQEQQNLEVAHCSPAQEKTWNYAEILRVQSIEELDGVVRVYALVSFIRQWIYPKTFADLAWSTTHIFGTENFFSTVLQAKNEDQMNEYLRFIDVILVFVNGQVLLVSECEADHILQLLWSSASCSFRFVNLAFAWDSVDELGSTRSFRTSTWL
;
A
#
# COMPACT_ATOMS: atom_id res chain seq x y z
N MET A 1 -4.03 -6.03 42.02
CA MET A 1 -4.26 -5.94 40.56
C MET A 1 -4.37 -4.46 40.25
N GLN A 2 -3.33 -3.87 39.65
CA GLN A 2 -3.41 -2.49 39.15
C GLN A 2 -4.21 -2.55 37.84
N GLU A 3 -5.35 -1.88 37.80
CA GLU A 3 -6.21 -1.77 36.62
C GLU A 3 -5.40 -1.14 35.46
N SER A 4 -5.42 -1.78 34.29
CA SER A 4 -5.01 -1.13 33.04
C SER A 4 -6.00 0.00 32.76
N HIS A 5 -5.54 1.24 32.84
CA HIS A 5 -6.41 2.41 32.76
C HIS A 5 -6.88 2.60 31.31
N GLY A 6 -8.21 2.67 31.14
CA GLY A 6 -8.93 3.38 30.06
C GLY A 6 -8.57 3.05 28.60
N TYR A 7 -9.56 2.59 27.84
CA TYR A 7 -9.55 2.69 26.39
C TYR A 7 -9.99 4.12 26.00
N GLU A 8 -9.33 4.75 25.03
CA GLU A 8 -9.73 6.08 24.54
C GLU A 8 -9.71 6.09 23.01
N VAL A 9 -10.81 6.54 22.41
CA VAL A 9 -10.91 6.73 20.96
C VAL A 9 -10.20 8.04 20.59
N VAL A 10 -9.30 7.98 19.61
CA VAL A 10 -8.66 9.19 19.09
C VAL A 10 -9.62 9.83 18.08
N GLY A 11 -10.51 10.69 18.57
CA GLY A 11 -11.39 11.48 17.71
C GLY A 11 -10.64 12.64 17.03
N PRO A 12 -11.11 13.13 15.88
CA PRO A 12 -10.62 14.35 15.26
C PRO A 12 -11.05 15.57 16.08
N SER A 13 -10.31 15.89 17.15
CA SER A 13 -10.48 17.17 17.83
C SER A 13 -9.87 18.29 16.98
N LEU A 14 -10.54 19.45 16.87
CA LEU A 14 -10.10 20.62 16.09
C LEU A 14 -8.66 21.12 16.39
N GLU A 15 -8.07 20.73 17.52
CA GLU A 15 -6.70 21.11 17.92
C GLU A 15 -5.63 20.04 17.61
N ARG A 16 -6.01 18.83 17.17
CA ARG A 16 -5.08 17.76 16.79
C ARG A 16 -4.87 17.76 15.27
N SER A 17 -3.66 17.43 14.83
CA SER A 17 -3.25 17.48 13.41
C SER A 17 -4.26 16.79 12.47
N GLN A 18 -4.48 17.38 11.28
CA GLN A 18 -5.26 16.75 10.20
C GLN A 18 -4.69 15.40 9.74
N VAL A 19 -3.43 15.11 10.10
CA VAL A 19 -2.73 13.89 9.68
C VAL A 19 -2.91 12.78 10.74
N PRO A 20 -3.51 11.62 10.40
CA PRO A 20 -3.92 10.60 11.37
C PRO A 20 -2.79 10.07 12.27
N TRP A 21 -1.63 9.74 11.69
CA TRP A 21 -0.47 9.23 12.45
C TRP A 21 0.11 10.26 13.42
N GLN A 22 0.05 11.55 13.09
CA GLN A 22 0.51 12.63 13.97
C GLN A 22 -0.40 12.75 15.19
N SER A 23 -1.70 12.56 15.02
CA SER A 23 -2.67 12.57 16.13
C SER A 23 -2.39 11.46 17.15
N VAL A 24 -1.99 10.26 16.69
CA VAL A 24 -1.59 9.16 17.58
C VAL A 24 -0.31 9.50 18.36
N LEU A 25 0.69 10.09 17.69
CA LEU A 25 1.93 10.50 18.34
C LEU A 25 1.69 11.62 19.37
N LEU A 26 0.86 12.61 19.02
CA LEU A 26 0.46 13.68 19.96
C LEU A 26 -0.31 13.12 21.14
N TYR A 27 -1.17 12.11 20.92
CA TYR A 27 -1.87 11.42 21.99
C TYR A 27 -0.88 10.71 22.93
N ALA A 28 0.10 9.99 22.39
CA ALA A 28 1.15 9.35 23.16
C ALA A 28 1.96 10.36 24.00
N LEU A 29 2.30 11.51 23.42
CA LEU A 29 2.97 12.60 24.14
C LEU A 29 2.10 13.16 25.27
N GLY A 30 0.82 13.41 25.00
CA GLY A 30 -0.11 13.91 26.01
C GLY A 30 -0.31 12.95 27.20
N LYS A 31 -0.15 11.64 26.99
CA LYS A 31 -0.16 10.63 28.06
C LYS A 31 1.19 10.47 28.76
N GLY A 32 2.26 11.06 28.24
CA GLY A 32 3.62 10.89 28.78
C GLY A 32 4.11 9.45 28.72
N VAL A 33 3.71 8.69 27.69
CA VAL A 33 4.13 7.28 27.55
C VAL A 33 5.55 7.17 26.99
N GLN A 34 6.22 6.06 27.29
CA GLN A 34 7.58 5.77 26.85
C GLN A 34 7.63 5.15 25.44
N ALA A 35 6.54 4.53 25.00
CA ALA A 35 6.53 3.82 23.73
C ALA A 35 5.19 3.93 22.99
N LEU A 36 5.28 3.87 21.67
CA LEU A 36 4.17 3.61 20.76
C LEU A 36 4.34 2.22 20.15
N ILE A 37 3.32 1.39 20.24
CA ILE A 37 3.26 0.03 19.71
C ILE A 37 2.20 0.01 18.61
N ASP A 38 2.65 0.07 17.37
CA ASP A 38 1.76 0.08 16.22
C ASP A 38 1.43 -1.34 15.77
N THR A 39 0.31 -1.89 16.29
CA THR A 39 -0.29 -3.16 15.81
C THR A 39 -1.46 -2.93 14.86
N GLY A 40 -2.00 -1.71 14.82
CA GLY A 40 -3.14 -1.36 13.98
C GLY A 40 -2.76 -0.80 12.61
N ALA A 41 -1.47 -0.70 12.31
CA ALA A 41 -0.95 -0.05 11.12
C ALA A 41 -1.37 1.43 11.02
N LEU A 42 -1.50 2.12 12.16
CA LEU A 42 -1.83 3.56 12.19
C LEU A 42 -0.64 4.43 11.76
N LEU A 43 0.57 3.86 11.71
CA LEU A 43 1.75 4.46 11.09
C LEU A 43 1.97 3.93 9.65
N ALA A 44 1.04 3.16 9.08
CA ALA A 44 1.16 2.68 7.70
C ALA A 44 1.37 3.83 6.71
N GLY A 45 2.23 3.60 5.73
CA GLY A 45 2.63 4.62 4.75
C GLY A 45 3.60 5.68 5.29
N VAL A 46 3.92 5.68 6.59
CA VAL A 46 4.86 6.61 7.20
C VAL A 46 6.16 5.90 7.50
N MET A 47 7.27 6.55 7.14
CA MET A 47 8.59 6.08 7.52
C MET A 47 8.87 6.46 8.97
N ASN A 48 9.34 5.51 9.80
CA ASN A 48 9.59 5.76 11.24
C ASN A 48 10.52 6.95 11.53
N HIS A 49 11.44 7.29 10.60
CA HIS A 49 12.28 8.48 10.75
C HIS A 49 11.48 9.79 10.70
N LYS A 50 10.38 9.85 9.94
CA LYS A 50 9.47 11.00 9.90
C LYS A 50 8.65 11.11 11.17
N ALA A 51 8.20 9.98 11.72
CA ALA A 51 7.57 9.96 13.04
C ALA A 51 8.53 10.45 14.13
N ALA A 52 9.79 10.00 14.10
CA ALA A 52 10.83 10.45 15.03
C ALA A 52 11.15 11.94 14.89
N GLU A 53 11.35 12.44 13.67
CA GLU A 53 11.57 13.86 13.38
C GLU A 53 10.43 14.73 13.93
N PHE A 54 9.17 14.32 13.64
CA PHE A 54 7.99 14.99 14.16
C PHE A 54 7.96 15.06 15.69
N LEU A 55 8.27 13.95 16.39
CA LEU A 55 8.35 13.92 17.85
C LEU A 55 9.45 14.84 18.40
N LEU A 56 10.64 14.84 17.78
CA LEU A 56 11.79 15.62 18.24
C LEU A 56 11.64 17.13 18.04
N GLU A 57 10.77 17.56 17.12
CA GLU A 57 10.42 18.96 16.89
C GLU A 57 9.44 19.51 17.94
N ARG A 58 8.81 18.64 18.73
CA ARG A 58 7.86 19.05 19.76
C ARG A 58 8.56 19.68 20.96
N SER A 59 8.09 20.85 21.38
CA SER A 59 8.61 21.54 22.56
C SER A 59 8.33 20.79 23.86
N ASP A 60 7.23 20.05 23.91
CA ASP A 60 6.78 19.21 25.02
C ASP A 60 7.37 17.79 25.02
N PHE A 61 8.30 17.47 24.11
CA PHE A 61 8.96 16.18 24.06
C PHE A 61 9.91 15.97 25.26
N ALA A 62 9.58 15.01 26.13
CA ALA A 62 10.26 14.81 27.41
C ALA A 62 11.50 13.90 27.38
N PHE A 63 11.73 13.17 26.28
CA PHE A 63 12.81 12.18 26.17
C PHE A 63 14.07 12.75 25.52
N ALA A 64 15.21 12.10 25.75
CA ALA A 64 16.50 12.53 25.19
C ALA A 64 16.62 12.21 23.69
N GLY A 65 15.80 11.30 23.18
CA GLY A 65 15.76 10.91 21.78
C GLY A 65 14.58 9.99 21.45
N VAL A 66 14.54 9.52 20.21
CA VAL A 66 13.56 8.54 19.71
C VAL A 66 14.31 7.31 19.21
N THR A 67 13.91 6.13 19.67
CA THR A 67 14.41 4.84 19.18
C THR A 67 13.41 4.22 18.22
N TYR A 68 13.85 3.84 17.03
CA TYR A 68 12.98 3.25 16.01
C TYR A 68 13.77 2.34 15.06
N PHE A 69 13.06 1.49 14.32
CA PHE A 69 13.66 0.66 13.28
C PHE A 69 13.80 1.44 11.97
N HIS A 70 15.01 1.46 11.39
CA HIS A 70 15.31 2.16 10.14
C HIS A 70 15.56 1.16 9.01
N ASN A 71 14.84 1.32 7.90
CA ASN A 71 14.85 0.42 6.73
C ASN A 71 15.46 1.07 5.46
N ARG A 72 16.19 2.19 5.58
CA ARG A 72 16.66 2.98 4.41
C ARG A 72 18.18 3.12 4.30
N ASN A 73 18.95 2.61 5.26
CA ASN A 73 20.41 2.62 5.19
C ASN A 73 20.93 1.18 5.04
N LYS A 74 22.23 1.01 4.75
CA LYS A 74 22.98 -0.27 4.77
C LYS A 74 22.88 -1.07 6.08
N THR A 75 22.12 -0.58 7.03
CA THR A 75 21.89 -1.10 8.36
C THR A 75 20.38 -1.19 8.57
N ASN A 76 19.77 -2.32 8.18
CA ASN A 76 18.43 -2.71 8.63
C ASN A 76 18.49 -2.98 10.13
N CYS A 77 18.44 -1.90 10.92
CA CYS A 77 18.71 -1.96 12.34
C CYS A 77 17.92 -0.91 13.12
N TRP A 78 17.92 -1.11 14.42
CA TRP A 78 17.47 -0.10 15.38
C TRP A 78 18.44 1.05 15.43
N VAL A 79 17.90 2.26 15.43
CA VAL A 79 18.64 3.52 15.54
C VAL A 79 18.07 4.37 16.67
N VAL A 80 18.88 5.31 17.15
CA VAL A 80 18.49 6.36 18.08
C VAL A 80 18.68 7.70 17.39
N ALA A 81 17.62 8.49 17.30
CA ALA A 81 17.68 9.90 16.90
C ALA A 81 17.71 10.77 18.17
N GLU A 82 18.85 11.43 18.41
CA GLU A 82 19.06 12.29 19.57
C GLU A 82 18.38 13.66 19.40
N LYS A 83 17.75 14.16 20.46
CA LYS A 83 17.08 15.47 20.46
C LYS A 83 18.05 16.64 20.33
N ASP A 84 19.07 16.67 21.19
CA ASP A 84 19.94 17.84 21.34
C ASP A 84 20.96 17.96 20.21
N ARG A 85 21.57 16.84 19.81
CA ARG A 85 22.61 16.81 18.77
C ARG A 85 22.05 16.63 17.36
N ARG A 86 20.77 16.24 17.23
CA ARG A 86 20.13 15.87 15.96
C ARG A 86 20.93 14.81 15.19
N LEU A 87 21.60 13.92 15.92
CA LEU A 87 22.36 12.80 15.38
C LEU A 87 21.48 11.55 15.35
N VAL A 88 21.64 10.74 14.29
CA VAL A 88 21.02 9.42 14.16
C VAL A 88 22.12 8.38 14.15
N LEU A 89 22.12 7.48 15.14
CA LEU A 89 23.16 6.46 15.32
C LEU A 89 22.52 5.08 15.45
N PRO A 90 23.17 4.00 14.97
CA PRO A 90 22.77 2.65 15.32
C PRO A 90 22.66 2.47 16.83
N LEU A 91 21.62 1.79 17.33
CA LEU A 91 21.38 1.61 18.76
C LEU A 91 22.59 0.97 19.48
N LYS A 92 23.31 0.08 18.79
CA LYS A 92 24.52 -0.58 19.31
C LYS A 92 25.72 0.36 19.47
N GLU A 93 25.73 1.47 18.73
CA GLU A 93 26.82 2.47 18.71
C GLU A 93 26.45 3.72 19.51
N SER A 94 25.17 3.87 19.88
CA SER A 94 24.70 4.99 20.69
C SER A 94 25.07 4.82 22.15
N SER A 95 25.48 5.91 22.79
CA SER A 95 25.62 5.99 24.25
C SER A 95 24.27 6.13 24.97
N MET A 96 23.20 6.40 24.21
CA MET A 96 21.84 6.55 24.72
C MET A 96 21.15 5.19 24.76
N LEU A 97 20.47 4.91 25.88
CA LEU A 97 19.76 3.65 26.11
C LEU A 97 18.26 3.84 25.85
N GLU A 98 17.57 2.74 25.58
CA GLU A 98 16.13 2.70 25.29
C GLU A 98 15.27 3.24 26.45
N LYS A 99 15.80 3.18 27.67
CA LYS A 99 15.16 3.76 28.87
C LYS A 99 15.10 5.28 28.86
N ASP A 100 15.94 5.93 28.05
CA ASP A 100 16.07 7.39 27.96
C ASP A 100 15.37 7.96 26.71
N THR A 101 14.78 7.08 25.86
CA THR A 101 14.20 7.43 24.57
C THR A 101 12.73 7.05 24.45
N PHE A 102 11.99 7.79 23.63
CA PHE A 102 10.68 7.33 23.17
C PHE A 102 10.85 6.21 22.14
N VAL A 103 10.24 5.04 22.35
CA VAL A 103 10.42 3.89 21.46
C VAL A 103 9.23 3.71 20.53
N ILE A 104 9.47 3.62 19.23
CA ILE A 104 8.45 3.31 18.22
C ILE A 104 8.62 1.85 17.79
N PHE A 105 7.64 1.02 18.11
CA PHE A 105 7.51 -0.33 17.57
C PHE A 105 6.51 -0.33 16.42
N ASP A 106 7.01 -0.63 15.23
CA ASP A 106 6.21 -0.79 14.00
C ASP A 106 6.18 -2.28 13.65
N GLU A 107 5.00 -2.91 13.62
CA GLU A 107 4.84 -4.38 13.59
C GLU A 107 5.60 -5.04 12.44
N ALA A 108 5.48 -4.53 11.21
CA ALA A 108 6.13 -5.11 10.02
C ALA A 108 7.66 -5.10 10.14
N ARG A 109 8.22 -4.17 10.92
CA ARG A 109 9.65 -3.87 10.94
C ARG A 109 10.34 -4.16 12.28
N SER A 110 9.59 -4.57 13.30
CA SER A 110 10.08 -4.77 14.68
C SER A 110 9.91 -6.19 15.22
N ARG A 111 9.56 -7.17 14.37
CA ARG A 111 9.45 -8.59 14.76
C ARG A 111 10.72 -9.08 15.47
N GLY A 112 10.57 -9.78 16.59
CA GLY A 112 11.69 -10.31 17.39
C GLY A 112 12.53 -9.31 18.19
N SER A 113 12.28 -7.99 18.11
CA SER A 113 13.05 -6.99 18.87
C SER A 113 12.72 -6.95 20.37
N ASP A 114 13.73 -6.77 21.22
CA ASP A 114 13.54 -6.63 22.66
C ASP A 114 14.20 -5.32 23.13
N MET A 115 13.37 -4.35 23.53
CA MET A 115 13.83 -3.06 24.05
C MET A 115 13.69 -3.06 25.57
N LYS A 116 14.72 -2.65 26.28
CA LYS A 116 14.74 -2.63 27.75
C LYS A 116 14.08 -1.38 28.29
N LEU A 117 12.75 -1.36 28.29
CA LEU A 117 11.94 -0.27 28.82
C LEU A 117 11.98 -0.23 30.38
N PRO A 118 11.83 0.96 30.99
CA PRO A 118 11.76 1.11 32.45
C PRO A 118 10.65 0.25 33.10
N PRO A 119 10.80 -0.18 34.36
CA PRO A 119 9.78 -0.95 35.08
C PRO A 119 8.43 -0.24 35.24
N ASN A 120 8.42 1.09 35.25
CA ASN A 120 7.23 1.93 35.33
C ASN A 120 6.81 2.52 33.98
N ALA A 121 7.33 1.97 32.86
CA ALA A 121 7.00 2.45 31.54
C ALA A 121 5.53 2.22 31.19
N SER A 122 4.96 3.20 30.51
CA SER A 122 3.64 3.10 29.87
C SER A 122 3.82 3.12 28.37
N ALA A 123 2.90 2.50 27.63
CA ALA A 123 2.88 2.56 26.17
C ALA A 123 1.48 2.87 25.63
N VAL A 124 1.40 3.43 24.43
CA VAL A 124 0.18 3.42 23.62
C VAL A 124 0.26 2.27 22.64
N LEU A 125 -0.78 1.45 22.55
CA LEU A 125 -0.96 0.40 21.56
C LEU A 125 -2.10 0.77 20.63
N THR A 126 -1.89 0.64 19.32
CA THR A 126 -2.88 1.00 18.31
C THR A 126 -3.69 -0.21 17.83
N LEU A 127 -4.98 -0.05 17.58
CA LEU A 127 -5.85 -1.10 17.02
C LEU A 127 -6.20 -0.82 15.56
N GLY A 128 -6.20 -1.86 14.72
CA GLY A 128 -6.60 -1.81 13.30
C GLY A 128 -7.73 -2.80 13.00
N PRO A 129 -8.55 -2.59 11.95
CA PRO A 129 -9.84 -3.28 11.77
C PRO A 129 -9.85 -4.81 11.80
N ARG A 130 -8.74 -5.46 11.44
CA ARG A 130 -8.59 -6.94 11.42
C ARG A 130 -7.55 -7.43 12.43
N LEU A 131 -7.35 -6.70 13.53
CA LEU A 131 -6.38 -7.09 14.55
C LEU A 131 -6.84 -8.38 15.24
N THR A 132 -5.97 -9.38 15.22
CA THR A 132 -6.19 -10.69 15.86
C THR A 132 -5.60 -10.72 17.26
N LYS A 133 -6.10 -11.65 18.09
CA LYS A 133 -5.62 -11.90 19.46
C LYS A 133 -4.10 -12.07 19.52
N ASP A 134 -3.50 -12.86 18.63
CA ASP A 134 -2.07 -13.13 18.68
C ASP A 134 -1.23 -11.90 18.32
N LYS A 135 -1.65 -11.08 17.34
CA LYS A 135 -0.97 -9.82 16.99
C LYS A 135 -1.07 -8.81 18.14
N LEU A 136 -2.26 -8.65 18.73
CA LEU A 136 -2.44 -7.80 19.92
C LEU A 136 -1.51 -8.24 21.06
N MET A 137 -1.46 -9.55 21.35
CA MET A 137 -0.62 -10.10 22.42
C MET A 137 0.87 -9.93 22.12
N GLN A 138 1.30 -10.09 20.87
CA GLN A 138 2.69 -9.86 20.46
C GLN A 138 3.09 -8.39 20.63
N GLY A 139 2.22 -7.45 20.26
CA GLY A 139 2.41 -6.02 20.48
C GLY A 139 2.48 -5.68 21.97
N ALA A 140 1.46 -6.06 22.74
CA ALA A 140 1.42 -5.84 24.19
C ALA A 140 2.62 -6.49 24.91
N GLY A 141 3.09 -7.64 24.41
CA GLY A 141 4.23 -8.38 24.91
C GLY A 141 5.59 -7.66 24.77
N ARG A 142 5.66 -6.54 24.04
CA ARG A 142 6.82 -5.63 24.07
C ARG A 142 6.99 -4.96 25.44
N MET A 143 5.88 -4.78 26.17
CA MET A 143 5.90 -4.39 27.58
C MET A 143 6.15 -5.63 28.45
N ARG A 144 7.42 -6.02 28.59
CA ARG A 144 7.83 -7.27 29.28
C ARG A 144 7.37 -7.39 30.73
N GLN A 145 7.08 -6.27 31.38
CA GLN A 145 6.59 -6.21 32.76
C GLN A 145 5.14 -5.70 32.83
N LEU A 146 4.35 -5.88 31.76
CA LEU A 146 2.94 -5.50 31.75
C LEU A 146 2.19 -6.14 32.93
N GLY A 147 1.46 -5.32 33.70
CA GLY A 147 0.79 -5.76 34.94
C GLY A 147 1.72 -5.87 36.16
N ARG A 148 3.02 -5.60 35.99
CA ARG A 148 4.04 -5.47 37.04
C ARG A 148 4.69 -4.08 36.94
N ASN A 149 3.90 -3.04 37.22
CA ASN A 149 4.22 -1.60 37.11
C ASN A 149 4.28 -1.02 35.69
N GLN A 150 4.43 -1.83 34.63
CA GLN A 150 4.20 -1.34 33.28
C GLN A 150 2.71 -1.35 32.93
N THR A 151 2.28 -0.34 32.17
CA THR A 151 0.88 -0.15 31.76
C THR A 151 0.76 0.12 30.28
N LEU A 152 -0.46 0.04 29.75
CA LEU A 152 -0.73 0.14 28.33
C LEU A 152 -2.05 0.89 28.13
N TRP A 153 -2.02 1.88 27.26
CA TRP A 153 -3.16 2.63 26.75
C TRP A 153 -3.52 2.08 25.39
N ILE A 154 -4.81 1.96 25.10
CA ILE A 154 -5.27 1.47 23.81
C ILE A 154 -5.87 2.63 23.04
N ALA A 155 -5.44 2.79 21.80
CA ALA A 155 -5.90 3.83 20.88
C ALA A 155 -6.39 3.21 19.58
N SER A 156 -7.45 3.77 19.00
CA SER A 156 -7.90 3.40 17.66
C SER A 156 -8.56 4.59 16.97
N PHE A 157 -8.75 4.47 15.66
CA PHE A 157 -9.66 5.34 14.92
C PHE A 157 -11.12 4.98 15.17
N ASP A 158 -12.00 5.90 14.76
CA ASP A 158 -13.45 5.78 14.94
C ASP A 158 -14.01 4.51 14.30
N GLU A 159 -13.54 4.13 13.12
CA GLU A 159 -13.99 2.91 12.43
C GLU A 159 -13.81 1.66 13.29
N VAL A 160 -12.64 1.50 13.90
CA VAL A 160 -12.33 0.37 14.77
C VAL A 160 -13.14 0.45 16.06
N ALA A 161 -13.32 1.65 16.63
CA ALA A 161 -14.17 1.83 17.80
C ALA A 161 -15.63 1.44 17.51
N GLN A 162 -16.15 1.81 16.33
CA GLN A 162 -17.48 1.39 15.88
C GLN A 162 -17.56 -0.11 15.66
N SER A 163 -16.53 -0.74 15.09
CA SER A 163 -16.47 -2.21 14.94
C SER A 163 -16.51 -2.92 16.31
N ILE A 164 -15.78 -2.42 17.30
CA ILE A 164 -15.83 -2.96 18.68
C ILE A 164 -17.22 -2.78 19.29
N LEU A 165 -17.86 -1.62 19.09
CA LEU A 165 -19.22 -1.37 19.57
C LEU A 165 -20.25 -2.29 18.90
N GLN A 166 -20.12 -2.56 17.61
CA GLN A 166 -20.99 -3.47 16.88
C GLN A 166 -20.85 -4.92 17.33
N ALA A 167 -19.63 -5.34 17.69
CA ALA A 167 -19.38 -6.67 18.27
C ALA A 167 -19.95 -6.82 19.69
N LYS A 168 -20.19 -5.70 20.39
CA LYS A 168 -20.73 -5.70 21.74
C LYS A 168 -22.24 -6.02 21.70
N THR A 169 -22.67 -6.99 22.51
CA THR A 169 -24.08 -7.39 22.63
C THR A 169 -24.97 -6.35 23.31
N THR A 170 -24.38 -5.31 23.91
CA THR A 170 -25.09 -4.26 24.65
C THR A 170 -24.88 -2.91 23.99
N HIS A 171 -25.97 -2.18 23.69
CA HIS A 171 -25.89 -0.85 23.10
C HIS A 171 -25.36 0.17 24.13
N CYS A 172 -24.16 0.68 23.92
CA CYS A 172 -23.55 1.75 24.71
C CYS A 172 -22.80 2.74 23.81
N GLY A 173 -22.40 3.89 24.37
CA GLY A 173 -21.59 4.86 23.63
C GLY A 173 -20.12 4.45 23.55
N ALA A 174 -19.35 5.10 22.67
CA ALA A 174 -17.90 4.88 22.56
C ALA A 174 -17.12 5.14 23.87
N SER A 175 -17.66 6.00 24.73
CA SER A 175 -17.09 6.33 26.05
C SER A 175 -17.18 5.18 27.07
N ASP A 176 -17.98 4.15 26.80
CA ASP A 176 -18.20 3.00 27.69
C ASP A 176 -17.39 1.75 27.27
N LEU A 177 -16.48 1.91 26.30
CA LEU A 177 -15.62 0.83 25.84
C LEU A 177 -14.55 0.50 26.87
N THR A 178 -14.43 -0.78 27.18
CA THR A 178 -13.45 -1.31 28.14
C THR A 178 -12.40 -2.15 27.42
N ALA A 179 -11.28 -2.42 28.10
CA ALA A 179 -10.28 -3.36 27.60
C ALA A 179 -10.85 -4.77 27.37
N VAL A 180 -11.88 -5.18 28.13
CA VAL A 180 -12.57 -6.47 27.93
C VAL A 180 -13.32 -6.51 26.60
N ASP A 181 -13.95 -5.39 26.22
CA ASP A 181 -14.65 -5.29 24.93
C ASP A 181 -13.66 -5.43 23.76
N VAL A 182 -12.50 -4.76 23.86
CA VAL A 182 -11.41 -4.92 22.87
C VAL A 182 -10.93 -6.37 22.80
N LEU A 183 -10.76 -7.05 23.95
CA LEU A 183 -10.32 -8.44 23.99
C LEU A 183 -11.33 -9.40 23.37
N ASN A 184 -12.62 -9.18 23.59
CA ASN A 184 -13.66 -9.98 22.94
C ASN A 184 -13.65 -9.76 21.42
N TRP A 185 -13.58 -8.51 20.99
CA TRP A 185 -13.52 -8.16 19.58
C TRP A 185 -12.31 -8.77 18.86
N VAL A 186 -11.10 -8.73 19.42
CA VAL A 186 -9.94 -9.39 18.78
C VAL A 186 -10.05 -10.92 18.75
N VAL A 187 -10.76 -11.52 19.71
CA VAL A 187 -11.03 -12.96 19.70
C VAL A 187 -12.03 -13.32 18.60
N ASP A 188 -13.05 -12.49 18.39
CA ASP A 188 -14.01 -12.68 17.31
C ASP A 188 -13.35 -12.49 15.93
N ASN A 189 -12.49 -11.48 15.79
CA ASN A 189 -11.63 -11.34 14.60
C ASN A 189 -10.75 -12.59 14.37
N THR A 190 -10.16 -13.15 15.43
CA THR A 190 -9.36 -14.38 15.32
C THR A 190 -10.20 -15.57 14.86
N LYS A 191 -11.45 -15.68 15.31
CA LYS A 191 -12.34 -16.75 14.83
C LYS A 191 -12.62 -16.57 13.34
N ALA A 192 -13.03 -15.38 12.91
CA ALA A 192 -13.29 -15.09 11.49
C ALA A 192 -12.06 -15.36 10.62
N GLU A 193 -10.88 -14.91 11.04
CA GLU A 193 -9.61 -15.19 10.34
C GLU A 193 -9.32 -16.70 10.25
N SER A 194 -9.56 -17.45 11.33
CA SER A 194 -9.34 -18.90 11.35
C SER A 194 -10.29 -19.64 10.41
N VAL A 195 -11.52 -19.13 10.23
CA VAL A 195 -12.51 -19.71 9.33
C VAL A 195 -12.16 -19.38 7.87
N ASN A 196 -11.75 -18.14 7.58
CA ASN A 196 -11.23 -17.73 6.27
C ASN A 196 -10.01 -18.58 5.85
N GLY A 197 -9.08 -18.84 6.77
CA GLY A 197 -7.90 -19.68 6.52
C GLY A 197 -8.21 -21.17 6.34
N LEU A 198 -9.45 -21.62 6.60
CA LEU A 198 -9.81 -23.03 6.50
C LEU A 198 -9.78 -23.54 5.06
N LEU A 199 -10.10 -22.68 4.09
CA LEU A 199 -10.05 -23.03 2.66
C LEU A 199 -8.61 -23.28 2.20
N GLU A 200 -7.69 -22.41 2.60
CA GLU A 200 -6.27 -22.55 2.28
C GLU A 200 -5.68 -23.77 2.98
N TRP A 201 -5.98 -23.96 4.27
CA TRP A 201 -5.59 -25.15 5.02
C TRP A 201 -6.08 -26.44 4.35
N ALA A 202 -7.34 -26.49 3.93
CA ALA A 202 -7.92 -27.64 3.25
C ALA A 202 -7.28 -27.85 1.87
N GLY A 203 -7.06 -26.78 1.10
CA GLY A 203 -6.38 -26.81 -0.19
C GLY A 203 -4.96 -27.36 -0.09
N ASN A 204 -4.18 -26.86 0.86
CA ASN A 204 -2.84 -27.33 1.17
C ASN A 204 -2.83 -28.79 1.63
N GLY A 205 -3.81 -29.21 2.44
CA GLY A 205 -3.99 -30.60 2.85
C GLY A 205 -4.31 -31.54 1.68
N PHE A 206 -5.21 -31.12 0.79
CA PHE A 206 -5.52 -31.87 -0.42
C PHE A 206 -4.32 -31.96 -1.36
N HIS A 207 -3.59 -30.87 -1.56
CA HIS A 207 -2.37 -30.87 -2.38
C HIS A 207 -1.31 -31.80 -1.79
N TYR A 208 -1.05 -31.71 -0.48
CA TYR A 208 -0.15 -32.63 0.21
C TYR A 208 -0.54 -34.10 -0.03
N GLN A 209 -1.82 -34.45 0.12
CA GLN A 209 -2.24 -35.84 -0.09
C GLN A 209 -2.14 -36.27 -1.56
N LYS A 210 -2.43 -35.37 -2.51
CA LYS A 210 -2.28 -35.64 -3.95
C LYS A 210 -0.83 -35.97 -4.31
N THR A 211 0.14 -35.24 -3.74
CA THR A 211 1.57 -35.51 -3.97
C THR A 211 2.06 -36.83 -3.37
N GLN A 212 1.40 -37.34 -2.31
CA GLN A 212 1.70 -38.67 -1.78
C GLN A 212 1.28 -39.79 -2.74
N TYR A 213 0.21 -39.60 -3.51
CA TYR A 213 -0.25 -40.58 -4.52
C TYR A 213 0.50 -40.47 -5.85
N ASP A 214 0.75 -39.25 -6.33
CA ASP A 214 1.54 -38.99 -7.53
C ASP A 214 2.47 -37.79 -7.30
N GLN A 215 3.77 -38.06 -7.25
CA GLN A 215 4.79 -37.03 -7.05
C GLN A 215 4.79 -35.98 -8.18
N LYS A 216 4.25 -36.28 -9.37
CA LYS A 216 4.16 -35.30 -10.47
C LYS A 216 3.17 -34.18 -10.19
N GLU A 217 2.22 -34.41 -9.29
CA GLU A 217 1.21 -33.44 -8.87
C GLU A 217 1.77 -32.39 -7.89
N GLU A 218 3.05 -32.46 -7.54
CA GLU A 218 3.78 -31.41 -6.81
C GLU A 218 3.81 -30.11 -7.63
N TRP A 219 3.87 -30.23 -8.95
CA TRP A 219 3.83 -29.09 -9.86
C TRP A 219 2.40 -28.75 -10.23
N VAL A 220 1.89 -27.64 -9.69
CA VAL A 220 0.58 -27.11 -10.08
C VAL A 220 0.77 -26.23 -11.32
N PRO A 221 0.20 -26.59 -12.48
CA PRO A 221 0.26 -25.74 -13.66
C PRO A 221 -0.60 -24.48 -13.41
N GLU A 222 0.00 -23.31 -13.62
CA GLU A 222 -0.73 -22.04 -13.59
C GLU A 222 -1.50 -21.88 -14.90
N ASP A 223 -2.82 -21.70 -14.80
CA ASP A 223 -3.70 -21.44 -15.94
C ASP A 223 -3.94 -19.93 -16.05
N TRP A 224 -3.13 -19.26 -16.86
CA TRP A 224 -3.23 -17.83 -17.15
C TRP A 224 -4.22 -17.49 -18.28
N SER A 225 -5.14 -18.40 -18.62
CA SER A 225 -6.14 -18.13 -19.66
C SER A 225 -7.08 -16.99 -19.26
N LEU A 226 -7.51 -16.20 -20.25
CA LEU A 226 -8.47 -15.11 -20.02
C LEU A 226 -9.80 -15.67 -19.51
N GLU A 227 -10.18 -16.88 -19.92
CA GLU A 227 -11.37 -17.58 -19.45
C GLU A 227 -11.31 -17.94 -17.96
N MET A 228 -10.12 -18.23 -17.43
CA MET A 228 -9.89 -18.43 -15.99
C MET A 228 -9.89 -17.07 -15.28
N LEU A 229 -9.09 -16.12 -15.76
CA LEU A 229 -8.90 -14.82 -15.10
C LEU A 229 -10.18 -13.96 -15.07
N TYR A 230 -11.02 -14.07 -16.10
CA TYR A 230 -12.26 -13.30 -16.27
C TYR A 230 -13.52 -14.16 -16.19
N GLN A 231 -13.46 -15.32 -15.51
CA GLN A 231 -14.59 -16.23 -15.43
C GLN A 231 -15.83 -15.55 -14.79
N GLU A 232 -16.92 -15.43 -15.56
CA GLU A 232 -18.18 -14.86 -15.06
C GLU A 232 -18.97 -15.87 -14.21
N LYS A 233 -18.79 -15.80 -12.89
CA LYS A 233 -19.82 -15.78 -11.84
C LYS A 233 -19.16 -16.13 -10.51
N LEU A 234 -18.99 -15.12 -9.69
CA LEU A 234 -18.76 -15.29 -8.27
C LEU A 234 -20.00 -15.94 -7.66
N HIS A 235 -19.93 -17.24 -7.41
CA HIS A 235 -20.97 -17.96 -6.69
C HIS A 235 -20.68 -17.89 -5.20
N ALA A 236 -21.66 -17.37 -4.48
CA ALA A 236 -21.71 -17.44 -3.03
C ALA A 236 -21.85 -18.91 -2.61
N GLU A 237 -20.76 -19.54 -2.17
CA GLU A 237 -20.78 -20.89 -1.62
C GLU A 237 -20.25 -20.93 -0.19
N THR A 238 -20.73 -21.90 0.60
CA THR A 238 -20.25 -22.13 1.96
C THR A 238 -18.88 -22.80 1.92
N ILE A 239 -18.03 -22.48 2.89
CA ILE A 239 -16.69 -23.08 3.02
C ILE A 239 -16.76 -24.61 3.05
N THR A 240 -17.73 -25.17 3.78
CA THR A 240 -17.96 -26.62 3.81
C THR A 240 -18.24 -27.19 2.42
N HIS A 241 -19.09 -26.53 1.62
CA HIS A 241 -19.42 -27.02 0.28
C HIS A 241 -18.20 -26.99 -0.66
N ILE A 242 -17.40 -25.92 -0.60
CA ILE A 242 -16.17 -25.80 -1.40
C ILE A 242 -15.18 -26.92 -1.05
N ILE A 243 -14.96 -27.16 0.25
CA ILE A 243 -14.07 -28.23 0.73
C ILE A 243 -14.58 -29.60 0.27
N GLU A 244 -15.90 -29.84 0.36
CA GLU A 244 -16.48 -31.09 -0.13
C GLU A 244 -16.36 -31.27 -1.65
N SER A 245 -16.58 -30.20 -2.41
CA SER A 245 -16.47 -30.20 -3.87
C SER A 245 -15.03 -30.51 -4.30
N LYS A 246 -14.03 -29.82 -3.72
CA LYS A 246 -12.60 -30.08 -3.96
C LYS A 246 -12.19 -31.51 -3.55
N ALA A 247 -12.71 -32.02 -2.44
CA ALA A 247 -12.44 -33.40 -2.03
C ALA A 247 -12.99 -34.41 -3.04
N ARG A 248 -14.22 -34.21 -3.53
CA ARG A 248 -14.83 -35.09 -4.53
C ARG A 248 -14.11 -35.03 -5.86
N SER A 249 -13.74 -33.84 -6.34
CA SER A 249 -13.05 -33.69 -7.64
C SER A 249 -11.67 -34.34 -7.64
N ASN A 250 -10.94 -34.25 -6.52
CA ASN A 250 -9.55 -34.68 -6.44
C ASN A 250 -9.39 -36.14 -5.99
N PHE A 251 -10.36 -36.68 -5.24
CA PHE A 251 -10.26 -37.99 -4.58
C PHE A 251 -11.49 -38.87 -4.81
N GLU A 252 -12.17 -38.74 -5.96
CA GLU A 252 -13.35 -39.55 -6.27
C GLU A 252 -13.05 -41.05 -6.20
N GLY A 253 -13.77 -41.78 -5.34
CA GLY A 253 -13.60 -43.22 -5.16
C GLY A 253 -12.36 -43.65 -4.35
N ILE A 254 -11.62 -42.70 -3.77
CA ILE A 254 -10.49 -42.96 -2.88
C ILE A 254 -10.95 -42.81 -1.43
N ASP A 255 -10.81 -43.88 -0.65
CA ASP A 255 -11.02 -43.83 0.80
C ASP A 255 -9.70 -43.44 1.46
N ASP A 256 -9.63 -42.20 1.93
CA ASP A 256 -8.42 -41.62 2.52
C ASP A 256 -8.74 -40.95 3.86
N ASP A 257 -7.97 -41.33 4.89
CA ASP A 257 -8.15 -40.86 6.27
C ASP A 257 -7.89 -39.35 6.41
N VAL A 258 -6.89 -38.82 5.68
CA VAL A 258 -6.51 -37.41 5.74
C VAL A 258 -7.57 -36.56 5.06
N VAL A 259 -8.03 -36.96 3.87
CA VAL A 259 -9.13 -36.31 3.15
C VAL A 259 -10.41 -36.33 3.99
N SER A 260 -10.69 -37.44 4.67
CA SER A 260 -11.85 -37.57 5.56
C SER A 260 -11.75 -36.62 6.77
N GLN A 261 -10.56 -36.47 7.37
CA GLN A 261 -10.33 -35.50 8.44
C GLN A 261 -10.51 -34.06 7.96
N ILE A 262 -9.99 -33.70 6.78
CA ILE A 262 -10.15 -32.36 6.19
C ILE A 262 -11.63 -32.04 5.98
N ARG A 263 -12.39 -32.97 5.40
CA ARG A 263 -13.85 -32.82 5.22
C ARG A 263 -14.58 -32.66 6.55
N ASN A 264 -14.21 -33.43 7.57
CA ASN A 264 -14.83 -33.33 8.89
C ASN A 264 -14.53 -31.99 9.55
N SER A 265 -13.29 -31.52 9.48
CA SER A 265 -12.91 -30.18 9.95
C SER A 265 -13.66 -29.08 9.19
N GLY A 266 -13.82 -29.21 7.87
CA GLY A 266 -14.63 -28.31 7.05
C GLY A 266 -16.09 -28.21 7.49
N ARG A 267 -16.68 -29.31 7.98
CA ARG A 267 -18.05 -29.35 8.52
C ARG A 267 -18.16 -28.79 9.93
N ILE A 268 -17.15 -29.01 10.77
CA ILE A 268 -17.16 -28.55 12.17
C ILE A 268 -16.88 -27.06 12.26
N TYR A 269 -15.93 -26.56 11.46
CA TYR A 269 -15.40 -25.20 11.59
C TYR A 269 -15.82 -24.25 10.47
N GLY A 270 -16.28 -24.73 9.33
CA GLY A 270 -16.58 -23.91 8.15
C GLY A 270 -17.92 -23.17 8.20
N LEU A 271 -18.41 -22.82 9.41
CA LEU A 271 -19.62 -22.05 9.76
C LEU A 271 -20.62 -21.80 8.61
N GLU A 272 -21.87 -22.30 8.74
CA GLU A 272 -22.88 -22.31 7.67
C GLU A 272 -23.21 -20.94 7.04
N ASP A 273 -22.90 -19.83 7.70
CA ASP A 273 -23.22 -18.45 7.28
C ASP A 273 -22.07 -17.72 6.56
N GLU A 274 -20.83 -18.24 6.54
CA GLU A 274 -19.71 -17.61 5.83
C GLU A 274 -19.65 -18.06 4.37
N VAL A 275 -20.05 -17.13 3.51
CA VAL A 275 -20.02 -17.26 2.06
C VAL A 275 -18.67 -16.80 1.55
N CYS A 276 -17.90 -17.71 0.95
CA CYS A 276 -16.67 -17.34 0.26
C CYS A 276 -16.97 -17.03 -1.21
N VAL A 277 -16.47 -15.89 -1.67
CA VAL A 277 -16.52 -15.48 -3.07
C VAL A 277 -15.37 -16.18 -3.78
N THR A 278 -15.64 -17.29 -4.47
CA THR A 278 -14.60 -18.04 -5.18
C THR A 278 -14.20 -17.31 -6.46
N ALA A 279 -13.17 -16.49 -6.38
CA ALA A 279 -12.21 -16.30 -7.47
C ALA A 279 -10.83 -16.20 -6.81
N HIS A 280 -10.01 -17.22 -7.00
CA HIS A 280 -8.56 -17.21 -6.77
C HIS A 280 -8.06 -16.39 -5.57
N THR A 281 -8.69 -16.54 -4.40
CA THR A 281 -8.12 -16.02 -3.14
C THR A 281 -6.78 -16.67 -2.82
N ASP A 282 -6.53 -17.87 -3.37
CA ASP A 282 -5.25 -18.57 -3.34
C ASP A 282 -4.09 -17.75 -3.96
N GLU A 283 -4.39 -16.81 -4.88
CA GLU A 283 -3.40 -15.92 -5.48
C GLU A 283 -3.15 -14.66 -4.66
N CYS A 284 -4.12 -14.13 -3.90
CA CYS A 284 -3.96 -12.82 -3.28
C CYS A 284 -2.97 -12.84 -2.10
N GLU A 285 -2.94 -13.90 -1.28
CA GLU A 285 -1.94 -14.05 -0.21
C GLU A 285 -0.58 -14.51 -0.73
N ARG A 286 -0.55 -15.33 -1.80
CA ARG A 286 0.69 -15.68 -2.50
C ARG A 286 1.30 -14.49 -3.21
N GLU A 287 0.50 -13.66 -3.87
CA GLU A 287 0.93 -12.41 -4.49
C GLU A 287 1.41 -11.44 -3.43
N LEU A 288 0.77 -11.31 -2.27
CA LEU A 288 1.29 -10.46 -1.18
C LEU A 288 2.65 -10.96 -0.65
N GLU A 289 2.82 -12.26 -0.40
CA GLU A 289 4.11 -12.82 0.03
C GLU A 289 5.17 -12.76 -1.08
N VAL A 290 4.77 -12.98 -2.33
CA VAL A 290 5.64 -12.86 -3.51
C VAL A 290 5.98 -11.40 -3.73
N GLU A 291 5.07 -10.44 -3.62
CA GLU A 291 5.32 -9.00 -3.68
C GLU A 291 6.22 -8.56 -2.53
N GLU A 292 6.07 -9.10 -1.31
CA GLU A 292 6.97 -8.82 -0.19
C GLU A 292 8.37 -9.36 -0.47
N LYS A 293 8.48 -10.62 -0.94
CA LYS A 293 9.75 -11.26 -1.32
C LYS A 293 10.37 -10.65 -2.58
N VAL A 294 9.54 -10.19 -3.52
CA VAL A 294 9.91 -9.49 -4.76
C VAL A 294 10.27 -8.05 -4.44
N GLN A 295 9.67 -7.36 -3.47
CA GLN A 295 10.18 -6.09 -2.95
C GLN A 295 11.51 -6.27 -2.22
N GLU A 296 11.70 -7.38 -1.49
CA GLU A 296 12.99 -7.74 -0.91
C GLU A 296 14.05 -8.05 -1.99
N GLN A 297 13.67 -8.68 -3.11
CA GLN A 297 14.59 -9.03 -4.22
C GLN A 297 14.76 -7.93 -5.30
N GLN A 298 13.76 -7.08 -5.53
CA GLN A 298 13.72 -5.96 -6.47
C GLN A 298 14.15 -4.63 -5.83
N ASN A 299 14.79 -4.66 -4.65
CA ASN A 299 15.83 -3.68 -4.36
C ASN A 299 17.08 -3.93 -5.24
N LEU A 300 16.87 -4.19 -6.55
CA LEU A 300 17.87 -3.90 -7.56
C LEU A 300 17.96 -2.38 -7.57
N GLU A 301 19.14 -1.90 -7.17
CA GLU A 301 19.52 -0.49 -7.20
C GLU A 301 19.09 0.13 -8.54
N VAL A 302 17.96 0.83 -8.57
CA VAL A 302 17.62 1.72 -9.69
C VAL A 302 18.76 2.72 -9.74
N ALA A 303 19.61 2.58 -10.77
CA ALA A 303 20.87 3.29 -10.86
C ALA A 303 20.60 4.79 -10.70
N HIS A 304 21.11 5.41 -9.63
CA HIS A 304 20.77 6.80 -9.30
C HIS A 304 21.14 7.75 -10.47
N CYS A 305 20.14 8.09 -11.30
CA CYS A 305 20.29 8.97 -12.45
C CYS A 305 19.95 10.41 -12.06
N SER A 306 20.64 11.37 -12.66
CA SER A 306 20.34 12.78 -12.44
C SER A 306 19.21 13.22 -13.38
N PRO A 307 18.23 14.02 -12.92
CA PRO A 307 17.13 14.49 -13.75
C PRO A 307 17.66 15.38 -14.88
N ALA A 308 17.13 15.19 -16.09
CA ALA A 308 17.40 16.09 -17.20
C ALA A 308 16.69 17.43 -16.98
N GLN A 309 17.35 18.53 -17.35
CA GLN A 309 16.74 19.86 -17.29
C GLN A 309 15.94 20.10 -18.58
N GLU A 310 14.67 20.46 -18.45
CA GLU A 310 13.80 20.73 -19.59
C GLU A 310 14.23 22.02 -20.32
N LYS A 311 14.18 21.97 -21.64
CA LYS A 311 14.49 23.11 -22.50
C LYS A 311 13.21 23.90 -22.75
N THR A 312 13.19 25.16 -22.32
CA THR A 312 12.11 26.08 -22.64
C THR A 312 12.13 26.46 -24.12
N TRP A 313 10.96 26.48 -24.75
CA TRP A 313 10.76 26.96 -26.12
C TRP A 313 9.55 27.90 -26.18
N ASN A 314 9.33 28.55 -27.33
CA ASN A 314 8.21 29.49 -27.48
C ASN A 314 6.87 28.76 -27.58
N TYR A 315 6.27 28.45 -26.43
CA TYR A 315 5.00 27.72 -26.34
C TYR A 315 3.86 28.35 -27.13
N ALA A 316 3.87 29.67 -27.37
CA ALA A 316 2.83 30.36 -28.12
C ALA A 316 2.73 29.89 -29.59
N GLU A 317 3.80 29.34 -30.16
CA GLU A 317 3.77 28.84 -31.54
C GLU A 317 2.85 27.62 -31.69
N ILE A 318 2.63 26.81 -30.63
CA ILE A 318 1.75 25.63 -30.69
C ILE A 318 0.31 25.99 -31.07
N LEU A 319 -0.15 27.20 -30.70
CA LEU A 319 -1.52 27.66 -30.94
C LEU A 319 -1.81 27.88 -32.43
N ARG A 320 -0.77 28.08 -33.25
CA ARG A 320 -0.88 28.37 -34.68
C ARG A 320 -0.68 27.12 -35.55
N VAL A 321 -0.18 26.05 -34.95
CA VAL A 321 0.28 24.86 -35.66
C VAL A 321 -0.88 23.90 -35.92
N GLN A 322 -1.00 23.42 -37.16
CA GLN A 322 -2.04 22.47 -37.55
C GLN A 322 -1.56 21.02 -37.63
N SER A 323 -0.25 20.81 -37.75
CA SER A 323 0.37 19.49 -37.80
C SER A 323 1.76 19.50 -37.20
N ILE A 324 2.26 18.32 -36.81
CA ILE A 324 3.52 18.19 -36.07
C ILE A 324 4.72 18.64 -36.91
N GLU A 325 4.63 18.55 -38.23
CA GLU A 325 5.68 18.99 -39.15
C GLU A 325 5.94 20.50 -39.07
N GLU A 326 4.96 21.30 -38.66
CA GLU A 326 5.10 22.76 -38.49
C GLU A 326 5.82 23.13 -37.17
N LEU A 327 6.04 22.16 -36.27
CA LEU A 327 6.86 22.35 -35.06
C LEU A 327 8.35 22.21 -35.34
N ASP A 328 8.74 21.81 -36.56
CA ASP A 328 10.15 21.70 -36.94
C ASP A 328 10.85 23.06 -36.83
N GLY A 329 11.94 23.09 -36.08
CA GLY A 329 12.67 24.31 -35.75
C GLY A 329 12.18 25.08 -34.52
N VAL A 330 11.00 24.77 -33.97
CA VAL A 330 10.50 25.34 -32.70
C VAL A 330 10.88 24.45 -31.51
N VAL A 331 10.53 23.16 -31.60
CA VAL A 331 10.86 22.13 -30.61
C VAL A 331 11.17 20.84 -31.36
N ARG A 332 12.14 20.07 -30.86
CA ARG A 332 12.42 18.76 -31.43
C ARG A 332 11.33 17.78 -31.04
N VAL A 333 10.75 17.13 -32.04
CA VAL A 333 9.70 16.13 -31.88
C VAL A 333 10.18 14.80 -32.44
N TYR A 334 9.90 13.72 -31.73
CA TYR A 334 10.27 12.36 -32.12
C TYR A 334 9.01 11.52 -32.27
N ALA A 335 8.98 10.66 -33.30
CA ALA A 335 7.94 9.64 -33.40
C ALA A 335 8.10 8.61 -32.28
N LEU A 336 7.00 8.22 -31.64
CA LEU A 336 7.01 7.27 -30.52
C LEU A 336 7.69 5.96 -30.90
N VAL A 337 7.46 5.47 -32.13
CA VAL A 337 8.09 4.25 -32.65
C VAL A 337 9.62 4.31 -32.65
N SER A 338 10.20 5.49 -32.90
CA SER A 338 11.66 5.67 -32.89
C SER A 338 12.20 5.54 -31.47
N PHE A 339 11.49 6.12 -30.50
CA PHE A 339 11.84 6.00 -29.09
C PHE A 339 11.71 4.55 -28.59
N ILE A 340 10.62 3.87 -28.91
CA ILE A 340 10.40 2.46 -28.51
C ILE A 340 11.48 1.54 -29.09
N ARG A 341 11.79 1.66 -30.37
CA ARG A 341 12.84 0.85 -31.03
C ARG A 341 14.19 1.06 -30.36
N GLN A 342 14.53 2.31 -30.08
CA GLN A 342 15.84 2.65 -29.56
C GLN A 342 15.98 2.29 -28.08
N TRP A 343 15.00 2.64 -27.24
CA TRP A 343 15.19 2.71 -25.80
C TRP A 343 14.40 1.67 -24.98
N ILE A 344 13.31 1.12 -25.50
CA ILE A 344 12.43 0.23 -24.72
C ILE A 344 12.84 -1.24 -24.84
N TYR A 345 12.68 -1.98 -23.74
CA TYR A 345 12.80 -3.44 -23.65
C TYR A 345 11.51 -4.07 -23.08
N PRO A 346 11.24 -5.37 -23.34
CA PRO A 346 11.90 -6.21 -24.32
C PRO A 346 11.73 -5.68 -25.75
N LYS A 347 12.73 -5.92 -26.62
CA LYS A 347 12.73 -5.38 -28.00
C LYS A 347 11.57 -5.87 -28.86
N THR A 348 10.89 -6.94 -28.44
CA THR A 348 9.64 -7.43 -29.03
C THR A 348 8.52 -6.38 -29.02
N PHE A 349 8.53 -5.41 -28.10
CA PHE A 349 7.57 -4.30 -28.13
C PHE A 349 7.64 -3.50 -29.43
N ALA A 350 8.80 -3.43 -30.07
CA ALA A 350 8.96 -2.72 -31.34
C ALA A 350 8.27 -3.42 -32.53
N ASP A 351 7.81 -4.65 -32.36
CA ASP A 351 7.13 -5.43 -33.40
C ASP A 351 5.64 -5.07 -33.50
N LEU A 352 5.08 -4.38 -32.50
CA LEU A 352 3.74 -3.82 -32.56
C LEU A 352 3.65 -2.74 -33.65
N ALA A 353 2.43 -2.54 -34.16
CA ALA A 353 2.15 -1.60 -35.25
C ALA A 353 2.18 -0.12 -34.83
N TRP A 354 3.19 0.33 -34.10
CA TRP A 354 3.33 1.71 -33.60
C TRP A 354 3.28 2.77 -34.70
N SER A 355 3.73 2.44 -35.91
CA SER A 355 3.69 3.35 -37.06
C SER A 355 2.28 3.77 -37.47
N THR A 356 1.24 3.02 -37.10
CA THR A 356 -0.16 3.39 -37.42
C THR A 356 -0.77 4.35 -36.40
N THR A 357 -0.12 4.55 -35.25
CA THR A 357 -0.68 5.32 -34.13
C THR A 357 -0.57 6.84 -34.32
N HIS A 358 0.33 7.32 -35.18
CA HIS A 358 0.59 8.75 -35.40
C HIS A 358 0.86 9.52 -34.09
N ILE A 359 1.52 8.86 -33.12
CA ILE A 359 1.91 9.45 -31.82
C ILE A 359 3.36 9.93 -31.89
N PHE A 360 3.57 11.14 -31.39
CA PHE A 360 4.86 11.81 -31.32
C PHE A 360 5.04 12.44 -29.95
N GLY A 361 6.27 12.72 -29.54
CA GLY A 361 6.56 13.41 -28.29
C GLY A 361 7.70 14.41 -28.42
N THR A 362 7.67 15.45 -27.59
CA THR A 362 8.74 16.45 -27.53
C THR A 362 10.04 15.85 -26.96
N GLU A 363 11.18 16.51 -27.22
CA GLU A 363 12.45 16.14 -26.58
C GLU A 363 12.35 16.17 -25.04
N ASN A 364 11.59 17.11 -24.48
CA ASN A 364 11.38 17.22 -23.04
C ASN A 364 10.57 16.05 -22.48
N PHE A 365 9.56 15.57 -23.21
CA PHE A 365 8.79 14.40 -22.81
C PHE A 365 9.67 13.15 -22.68
N PHE A 366 10.51 12.88 -23.69
CA PHE A 366 11.35 11.68 -23.73
C PHE A 366 12.65 11.77 -22.91
N SER A 367 13.16 12.98 -22.63
CA SER A 367 14.42 13.19 -21.91
C SER A 367 14.17 13.40 -20.42
N THR A 368 13.92 12.33 -19.66
CA THR A 368 13.66 12.40 -18.22
C THR A 368 14.94 12.42 -17.38
N VAL A 369 16.00 11.75 -17.83
CA VAL A 369 17.28 11.62 -17.12
C VAL A 369 18.47 12.00 -17.99
N LEU A 370 19.52 12.53 -17.37
CA LEU A 370 20.81 12.74 -18.03
C LEU A 370 21.42 11.37 -18.35
N GLN A 371 21.74 11.17 -19.64
CA GLN A 371 22.28 9.93 -20.24
C GLN A 371 22.95 9.00 -19.22
N ALA A 372 22.27 7.91 -18.87
CA ALA A 372 22.82 6.87 -18.01
C ALA A 372 24.02 6.24 -18.72
N LYS A 373 25.10 5.94 -17.96
CA LYS A 373 26.30 5.27 -18.50
C LYS A 373 26.01 3.87 -19.08
N ASN A 374 24.85 3.30 -18.77
CA ASN A 374 24.33 2.07 -19.35
C ASN A 374 23.08 2.42 -20.17
N GLU A 375 23.13 2.20 -21.48
CA GLU A 375 22.06 2.51 -22.44
C GLU A 375 20.80 1.62 -22.28
N ASP A 376 20.83 0.65 -21.36
CA ASP A 376 19.88 -0.48 -21.32
C ASP A 376 18.70 -0.35 -20.33
N GLN A 377 18.52 0.79 -19.64
CA GLN A 377 17.52 0.90 -18.55
C GLN A 377 16.53 2.08 -18.69
N MET A 378 16.15 2.50 -19.90
CA MET A 378 15.16 3.59 -20.04
C MET A 378 13.73 3.20 -19.60
N ASN A 379 13.41 1.92 -19.51
CA ASN A 379 12.11 1.43 -19.03
C ASN A 379 11.73 2.00 -17.65
N GLU A 380 12.72 2.15 -16.75
CA GLU A 380 12.51 2.58 -15.37
C GLU A 380 12.34 4.11 -15.23
N TYR A 381 12.64 4.86 -16.29
CA TYR A 381 12.63 6.33 -16.27
C TYR A 381 11.63 6.91 -17.28
N LEU A 382 10.64 6.12 -17.70
CA LEU A 382 9.59 6.62 -18.58
C LEU A 382 8.72 7.64 -17.86
N ARG A 383 8.42 8.73 -18.56
CA ARG A 383 7.48 9.75 -18.07
C ARG A 383 6.05 9.21 -18.19
N PHE A 384 5.24 9.45 -17.17
CA PHE A 384 3.81 9.21 -17.26
C PHE A 384 3.17 10.18 -18.26
N ILE A 385 2.20 9.71 -19.04
CA ILE A 385 1.45 10.59 -19.94
C ILE A 385 0.28 11.16 -19.15
N ASP A 386 0.38 12.44 -18.78
CA ASP A 386 -0.71 13.15 -18.11
C ASP A 386 -1.58 13.91 -19.12
N VAL A 387 -0.94 14.67 -20.01
CA VAL A 387 -1.60 15.50 -21.02
C VAL A 387 -1.16 15.11 -22.43
N ILE A 388 -2.12 15.09 -23.34
CA ILE A 388 -1.89 14.93 -24.78
C ILE A 388 -2.55 16.05 -25.57
N LEU A 389 -1.92 16.42 -26.69
CA LEU A 389 -2.49 17.34 -27.68
C LEU A 389 -2.92 16.54 -28.91
N VAL A 390 -4.20 16.58 -29.24
CA VAL A 390 -4.78 15.85 -30.38
C VAL A 390 -5.11 16.84 -31.49
N PHE A 391 -4.36 16.79 -32.59
CA PHE A 391 -4.57 17.64 -33.76
C PHE A 391 -5.76 17.17 -34.61
N VAL A 392 -6.33 18.08 -35.40
CA VAL A 392 -7.49 17.78 -36.27
C VAL A 392 -7.19 16.69 -37.30
N ASN A 393 -5.93 16.57 -37.72
CA ASN A 393 -5.47 15.53 -38.64
C ASN A 393 -5.30 14.14 -37.99
N GLY A 394 -5.60 14.00 -36.69
CA GLY A 394 -5.49 12.76 -35.94
C GLY A 394 -4.11 12.47 -35.34
N GLN A 395 -3.13 13.35 -35.55
CA GLN A 395 -1.83 13.25 -34.90
C GLN A 395 -1.93 13.58 -33.41
N VAL A 396 -1.14 12.87 -32.59
CA VAL A 396 -1.09 13.07 -31.14
C VAL A 396 0.32 13.49 -30.73
N LEU A 397 0.42 14.56 -29.94
CA LEU A 397 1.67 15.04 -29.37
C LEU A 397 1.67 14.85 -27.85
N LEU A 398 2.68 14.15 -27.36
CA LEU A 398 3.04 13.99 -25.96
C LEU A 398 3.96 15.13 -25.53
N VAL A 399 3.61 15.78 -24.43
CA VAL A 399 4.33 16.92 -23.86
C VAL A 399 4.63 16.67 -22.39
N SER A 400 5.68 17.27 -21.83
CA SER A 400 5.92 17.23 -20.38
C SER A 400 4.83 17.97 -19.60
N GLU A 401 4.73 17.72 -18.29
CA GLU A 401 3.80 18.43 -17.41
C GLU A 401 4.10 19.93 -17.41
N CYS A 402 5.38 20.31 -17.44
CA CYS A 402 5.80 21.71 -17.53
C CYS A 402 5.38 22.35 -18.86
N GLU A 403 5.55 21.65 -19.99
CA GLU A 403 5.07 22.13 -21.29
C GLU A 403 3.54 22.26 -21.31
N ALA A 404 2.84 21.27 -20.77
CA ALA A 404 1.38 21.25 -20.67
C ALA A 404 0.84 22.45 -19.87
N ASP A 405 1.44 22.78 -18.72
CA ASP A 405 1.02 23.91 -17.88
C ASP A 405 1.15 25.25 -18.61
N HIS A 406 2.27 25.48 -19.30
CA HIS A 406 2.47 26.70 -20.07
C HIS A 406 1.48 26.80 -21.25
N ILE A 407 1.21 25.69 -21.92
CA ILE A 407 0.24 25.62 -23.02
C ILE A 407 -1.17 25.87 -22.50
N LEU A 408 -1.54 25.29 -21.35
CA LEU A 408 -2.83 25.48 -20.72
C LEU A 408 -3.07 26.95 -20.35
N GLN A 409 -2.06 27.63 -19.80
CA GLN A 409 -2.13 29.06 -19.50
C GLN A 409 -2.39 29.91 -20.74
N LEU A 410 -1.77 29.56 -21.87
CA LEU A 410 -1.99 30.22 -23.16
C LEU A 410 -3.40 29.96 -23.71
N LEU A 411 -3.92 28.74 -23.53
CA LEU A 411 -5.28 28.37 -23.93
C LEU A 411 -6.35 29.11 -23.13
N TRP A 412 -6.12 29.38 -21.84
CA TRP A 412 -7.02 30.25 -21.06
C TRP A 412 -7.04 31.69 -21.59
N SER A 413 -5.94 32.14 -22.18
CA SER A 413 -5.79 33.51 -22.70
C SER A 413 -6.22 33.66 -24.17
N SER A 414 -6.37 32.56 -24.91
CA SER A 414 -6.60 32.55 -26.37
C SER A 414 -7.84 31.73 -26.74
N ALA A 415 -8.74 32.30 -27.54
CA ALA A 415 -10.03 31.67 -27.85
C ALA A 415 -10.00 30.61 -28.96
N SER A 416 -8.86 30.40 -29.64
CA SER A 416 -8.78 29.45 -30.78
C SER A 416 -7.45 28.71 -30.83
N CYS A 417 -7.51 27.38 -30.91
CA CYS A 417 -6.39 26.50 -31.23
C CYS A 417 -6.86 25.40 -32.19
N SER A 418 -5.90 24.79 -32.90
CA SER A 418 -6.08 23.74 -33.91
C SER A 418 -5.91 22.32 -33.36
N PHE A 419 -5.89 22.17 -32.03
CA PHE A 419 -5.77 20.88 -31.35
C PHE A 419 -6.71 20.81 -30.13
N ARG A 420 -6.99 19.60 -29.67
CA ARG A 420 -7.68 19.36 -28.40
C ARG A 420 -6.65 19.10 -27.32
N PHE A 421 -6.68 19.88 -26.26
CA PHE A 421 -5.91 19.64 -25.05
C PHE A 421 -6.68 18.63 -24.19
N VAL A 422 -6.12 17.44 -23.98
CA VAL A 422 -6.76 16.36 -23.25
C VAL A 422 -5.88 15.97 -22.07
N ASN A 423 -6.43 16.10 -20.87
CA ASN A 423 -5.84 15.50 -19.68
C ASN A 423 -6.46 14.11 -19.50
N LEU A 424 -5.62 13.09 -19.36
CA LEU A 424 -6.05 11.70 -19.38
C LEU A 424 -6.80 11.28 -18.11
N ALA A 425 -6.50 11.89 -16.95
CA ALA A 425 -7.26 11.63 -15.72
C ALA A 425 -8.72 12.05 -15.87
N PHE A 426 -8.98 13.25 -16.40
CA PHE A 426 -10.35 13.71 -16.65
C PHE A 426 -11.04 12.97 -17.80
N ALA A 427 -10.28 12.53 -18.80
CA ALA A 427 -10.82 11.72 -19.89
C ALA A 427 -11.30 10.36 -19.39
N TRP A 428 -10.56 9.73 -18.46
CA TRP A 428 -10.92 8.45 -17.85
C TRP A 428 -12.22 8.54 -17.05
N ASP A 429 -12.35 9.53 -16.16
CA ASP A 429 -13.58 9.77 -15.39
C ASP A 429 -14.83 9.96 -16.28
N SER A 430 -14.63 10.45 -17.51
CA SER A 430 -15.71 10.67 -18.48
C SER A 430 -16.15 9.41 -19.24
N VAL A 431 -15.34 8.34 -19.25
CA VAL A 431 -15.62 7.08 -19.96
C VAL A 431 -16.58 6.20 -19.15
N ASP A 432 -16.49 6.20 -17.82
CA ASP A 432 -17.41 5.45 -16.94
C ASP A 432 -18.84 6.02 -16.92
N GLU A 433 -19.03 7.25 -17.42
CA GLU A 433 -20.32 7.94 -17.48
C GLU A 433 -21.02 7.87 -18.86
N LEU A 434 -20.66 6.91 -19.73
CA LEU A 434 -21.21 6.71 -21.09
C LEU A 434 -22.69 6.25 -21.12
N GLY A 435 -23.59 7.08 -20.58
CA GLY A 435 -25.04 6.96 -20.68
C GLY A 435 -25.78 8.26 -21.01
N SER A 436 -25.13 9.42 -21.02
CA SER A 436 -25.81 10.68 -21.34
C SER A 436 -24.93 11.65 -22.10
N THR A 437 -25.34 11.99 -23.31
CA THR A 437 -24.79 13.08 -24.12
C THR A 437 -24.76 14.38 -23.31
N ARG A 438 -23.57 14.88 -22.99
CA ARG A 438 -23.37 16.26 -22.54
C ARG A 438 -22.54 17.03 -23.55
N SER A 439 -23.07 18.18 -23.95
CA SER A 439 -22.30 19.21 -24.66
C SER A 439 -21.37 19.89 -23.67
N PHE A 440 -20.10 20.03 -24.04
CA PHE A 440 -19.14 20.85 -23.32
C PHE A 440 -19.66 22.29 -23.25
N ARG A 441 -20.02 22.76 -22.06
CA ARG A 441 -20.11 24.19 -21.77
C ARG A 441 -18.78 24.63 -21.20
N THR A 442 -18.08 25.47 -21.96
CA THR A 442 -16.95 26.26 -21.49
C THR A 442 -17.41 27.13 -20.30
N SER A 443 -17.07 26.73 -19.08
CA SER A 443 -17.15 27.62 -17.93
C SER A 443 -15.94 28.54 -17.97
N THR A 444 -16.18 29.77 -18.41
CA THR A 444 -15.30 30.92 -18.20
C THR A 444 -15.28 31.21 -16.70
N TRP A 445 -14.13 31.04 -16.06
CA TRP A 445 -13.86 31.58 -14.73
C TRP A 445 -12.78 32.66 -14.89
N LEU A 446 -13.18 33.92 -14.66
CA LEU A 446 -12.32 35.06 -14.36
C LEU A 446 -11.86 34.97 -12.91
#